data_AF-A0A2S2NJ64-F1
#
_entry.id   AF-A0A2S2NJ64-F1
#
_cell.length_a   1.000
_cell.length_b   1.000
_cell.length_c   1.000
_cell.angle_alpha   90.00
_cell.angle_beta   90.00
_cell.angle_gamma   90.00
#
_symmetry.space_group_name_H-M   'P 1'
#
loop_
_entity.id
_entity.type
_entity.pdbx_description
1 polymer ?
#
loop_
_entity_poly.entity_id
_entity_poly.type
_entity_poly.pdbx_seq_one_letter_code
_entity_poly.pdbx_strand_id
1 'polypeptide(L)'
;QINITSSDNYISTKLKKIVKIKNICYDKSGEIVIVGKSFSSKKPYYNKPIDSTKIGIYVVDDLSAEYEYWSIHDIECKYMILEIQGQKIGFPIIHTSSNKFI
;
A
#
# COMPACT_ATOMS: atom_id res chain seq x y z
N GLN A 1 -29.68 -5.84 2.67
CA GLN A 1 -28.68 -5.64 3.74
C GLN A 1 -27.43 -5.06 3.09
N ILE A 2 -26.98 -3.86 3.48
CA ILE A 2 -25.76 -3.26 2.92
C ILE A 2 -24.57 -3.82 3.70
N ASN A 3 -23.80 -4.70 3.06
CA ASN A 3 -22.55 -5.22 3.62
C ASN A 3 -21.46 -4.14 3.50
N ILE A 4 -21.26 -3.38 4.58
CA ILE A 4 -20.10 -2.49 4.72
C ILE A 4 -18.94 -3.36 5.20
N THR A 5 -18.31 -4.12 4.31
CA THR A 5 -17.06 -4.81 4.62
C THR A 5 -15.90 -3.84 4.45
N SER A 6 -14.86 -3.98 5.28
CA SER A 6 -13.61 -3.26 5.06
C SER A 6 -13.01 -3.73 3.73
N SER A 7 -13.03 -2.86 2.71
CA SER A 7 -12.47 -3.19 1.40
C SER A 7 -10.95 -3.28 1.43
N ASP A 8 -10.37 -4.24 0.70
CA ASP A 8 -8.94 -4.30 0.45
C ASP A 8 -8.56 -3.24 -0.60
N ASN A 9 -8.24 -2.05 -0.12
CA ASN A 9 -8.02 -0.86 -0.93
C ASN A 9 -6.63 -0.24 -0.70
N TYR A 10 -5.61 -1.08 -0.57
CA TYR A 10 -4.23 -0.62 -0.40
C TYR A 10 -3.44 -0.59 -1.71
N ILE A 11 -2.47 0.32 -1.79
CA ILE A 11 -1.47 0.44 -2.86
C ILE A 11 -0.08 0.71 -2.26
N SER A 12 0.97 0.41 -3.02
CA SER A 12 2.31 0.95 -2.76
C SER A 12 2.58 2.09 -3.74
N THR A 13 3.20 3.17 -3.27
CA THR A 13 3.70 4.24 -4.12
C THR A 13 5.13 3.94 -4.61
N LYS A 14 5.62 4.68 -5.60
CA LYS A 14 7.02 4.62 -6.07
C LYS A 14 8.04 4.95 -4.96
N LEU A 15 7.63 5.73 -3.96
CA LEU A 15 8.43 6.00 -2.73
C LEU A 15 8.24 4.93 -1.65
N LYS A 16 7.63 3.79 -1.99
CA LYS A 16 7.37 2.66 -1.10
C LYS A 16 6.50 3.02 0.10
N LYS A 17 5.66 4.06 0.02
CA LYS A 17 4.60 4.30 1.01
C LYS A 17 3.48 3.29 0.75
N ILE A 18 3.01 2.62 1.80
CA ILE A 18 1.84 1.74 1.71
C ILE A 18 0.63 2.57 2.14
N VAL A 19 -0.31 2.75 1.23
CA VAL A 19 -1.42 3.70 1.36
C VAL A 19 -2.75 2.94 1.35
N LYS A 20 -3.60 3.22 2.33
CA LYS A 20 -5.03 2.88 2.29
C LYS A 20 -5.78 3.98 1.56
N ILE A 21 -6.36 3.65 0.42
CA ILE A 21 -7.13 4.59 -0.38
C ILE A 21 -8.45 4.92 0.33
N LYS A 22 -8.82 6.19 0.38
CA LYS A 22 -10.14 6.65 0.81
C LYS A 22 -10.98 7.12 -0.35
N ASN A 23 -10.38 7.83 -1.31
CA ASN A 23 -11.05 8.35 -2.48
C ASN A 23 -10.11 8.46 -3.68
N ILE A 24 -10.67 8.46 -4.89
CA ILE A 24 -9.99 8.81 -6.14
C ILE A 24 -10.78 9.97 -6.75
N CYS A 25 -10.12 11.09 -7.00
CA CYS A 25 -10.76 12.31 -7.47
C CYS A 25 -9.84 13.05 -8.43
N TYR A 26 -10.26 14.25 -8.84
CA TYR A 26 -9.48 15.15 -9.67
C TYR A 26 -9.02 16.35 -8.86
N ASP A 27 -7.82 16.85 -9.13
CA ASP A 27 -7.39 18.13 -8.59
C ASP A 27 -7.92 19.31 -9.44
N LYS A 28 -7.51 20.53 -9.09
CA LYS A 28 -7.95 21.75 -9.80
C LYS A 28 -7.48 21.81 -11.26
N SER A 29 -6.42 21.08 -11.61
CA SER A 29 -5.91 20.98 -12.98
C SER A 29 -6.60 19.88 -13.80
N GLY A 30 -7.43 19.05 -13.16
CA GLY A 30 -8.08 17.92 -13.81
C GLY A 30 -7.26 16.63 -13.78
N GLU A 31 -6.17 16.60 -13.01
CA GLU A 31 -5.33 15.40 -12.86
C GLU A 31 -5.90 14.45 -11.80
N ILE A 32 -5.78 13.14 -12.05
CA ILE A 32 -6.29 12.13 -11.11
C ILE A 32 -5.37 12.07 -9.89
N VAL A 33 -5.97 12.26 -8.72
CA VAL A 33 -5.32 12.17 -7.42
C VAL A 33 -6.02 11.14 -6.54
N ILE A 34 -5.22 10.48 -5.70
CA ILE A 34 -5.65 9.51 -4.71
C ILE A 34 -5.56 10.16 -3.35
N VAL A 35 -6.65 10.13 -2.59
CA VAL A 35 -6.67 10.60 -1.20
C VAL A 35 -6.70 9.39 -0.29
N GLY A 36 -5.84 9.37 0.73
CA GLY A 36 -5.72 8.22 1.61
C GLY A 36 -4.84 8.48 2.83
N LYS A 37 -4.56 7.40 3.57
CA LYS A 37 -3.66 7.41 4.73
C LYS A 37 -2.56 6.39 4.51
N SER A 38 -1.32 6.73 4.86
CA SER A 38 -0.22 5.77 4.79
C SER A 38 0.08 5.16 6.15
N PHE A 39 0.64 3.95 6.16
CA PHE A 39 1.25 3.41 7.38
C PHE A 39 2.47 4.25 7.79
N SER A 40 2.58 4.54 9.09
CA SER A 40 3.59 5.47 9.61
C SER A 40 4.97 4.83 9.72
N SER A 41 5.01 3.53 9.97
CA SER A 41 6.24 2.75 10.01
C SER A 41 6.07 1.39 9.33
N LYS A 42 7.20 0.87 8.86
CA LYS A 42 7.29 -0.45 8.25
C LYS A 42 8.60 -1.11 8.67
N LYS A 43 8.54 -2.41 8.92
CA LYS A 43 9.70 -3.24 9.32
C LYS A 43 9.75 -4.50 8.46
N PRO A 44 10.92 -5.13 8.25
CA PRO A 44 11.00 -6.44 7.62
C PRO A 44 10.09 -7.43 8.36
N TYR A 45 9.32 -8.22 7.61
CA TYR A 45 8.55 -9.34 8.16
C TYR A 45 9.45 -10.54 8.47
N TYR A 46 10.47 -10.76 7.63
CA TYR A 46 11.50 -11.76 7.86
C TYR A 46 12.83 -11.31 7.23
N ASN A 47 13.93 -11.85 7.74
CA ASN A 47 15.29 -11.57 7.26
C ASN A 47 15.97 -12.77 6.58
N LYS A 48 15.33 -13.95 6.59
CA LYS A 48 15.85 -15.18 5.99
C LYS A 48 14.77 -15.83 5.13
N PRO A 49 15.13 -16.43 3.98
CA PRO A 49 16.47 -16.47 3.38
C PRO A 49 16.91 -15.13 2.76
N ILE A 50 15.97 -14.21 2.57
CA ILE A 50 16.17 -12.86 2.06
C ILE A 50 15.49 -11.87 3.01
N ASP A 51 16.00 -10.65 3.10
CA ASP A 51 15.30 -9.55 3.73
C ASP A 51 14.01 -9.26 2.95
N SER A 52 12.86 -9.41 3.61
CA SER A 52 11.54 -9.28 2.99
C SER A 52 11.30 -7.89 2.39
N THR A 53 12.01 -6.86 2.86
CA THR A 53 11.92 -5.51 2.30
C THR A 53 12.43 -5.43 0.85
N LYS A 54 13.32 -6.33 0.44
CA LYS A 54 13.83 -6.41 -0.95
C LYS A 54 12.75 -6.80 -1.95
N ILE A 55 11.73 -7.52 -1.50
CA ILE A 55 10.57 -7.90 -2.30
C ILE A 55 9.31 -7.15 -1.86
N GLY A 56 9.49 -6.07 -1.10
CA GLY A 56 8.41 -5.16 -0.71
C GLY A 56 7.43 -5.73 0.30
N ILE A 57 7.80 -6.74 1.10
CA ILE A 57 6.95 -7.29 2.16
C ILE A 57 7.35 -6.68 3.51
N TYR A 58 6.37 -6.19 4.26
CA TYR A 58 6.61 -5.47 5.51
C TYR A 58 5.57 -5.82 6.59
N VAL A 59 5.99 -5.80 7.85
CA VAL A 59 5.07 -5.57 8.97
C VAL A 59 4.78 -4.08 9.01
N VAL A 60 3.49 -3.72 9.05
CA VAL A 60 3.01 -2.33 9.07
C VAL A 60 2.28 -2.04 10.38
N ASP A 61 2.33 -0.79 10.80
CA ASP A 61 1.71 -0.31 12.04
C ASP A 61 0.32 0.27 11.80
N ASP A 62 -0.02 1.36 12.47
CA ASP A 62 -1.25 2.10 12.27
C ASP A 62 -1.13 3.15 11.17
N LEU A 63 -2.27 3.43 10.55
CA LEU A 63 -2.38 4.48 9.54
C LEU A 63 -2.10 5.85 10.19
N SER A 64 -1.58 6.76 9.38
CA SER A 64 -1.39 8.16 9.74
C SER A 64 -2.69 8.80 10.28
N ALA A 65 -2.53 9.76 11.18
CA ALA A 65 -3.65 10.56 11.69
C ALA A 65 -4.29 11.39 10.56
N GLU A 66 -3.45 12.02 9.74
CA GLU A 66 -3.86 12.91 8.67
C GLU A 66 -4.02 12.20 7.33
N TYR A 67 -4.90 12.75 6.49
CA TYR A 67 -5.01 12.38 5.09
C TYR A 67 -3.93 13.08 4.27
N GLU A 68 -3.34 12.32 3.35
CA GLU A 68 -2.46 12.83 2.31
C GLU A 68 -3.08 12.52 0.94
N TYR A 69 -2.50 13.11 -0.10
CA TYR A 69 -2.86 12.80 -1.47
C TYR A 69 -1.62 12.54 -2.34
N TRP A 70 -1.80 11.71 -3.36
CA TRP A 70 -0.76 11.30 -4.31
C TRP A 70 -1.30 11.38 -5.73
N SER A 71 -0.43 11.62 -6.71
CA SER A 71 -0.82 11.47 -8.11
C SER A 71 -1.14 10.00 -8.40
N ILE A 72 -2.07 9.73 -9.33
CA ILE A 72 -2.28 8.37 -9.83
C ILE A 72 -0.99 7.78 -10.42
N HIS A 73 -0.10 8.63 -10.94
CA HIS A 73 1.19 8.23 -11.49
C HIS A 73 2.21 7.82 -10.43
N ASP A 74 1.94 8.09 -9.14
CA ASP A 74 2.79 7.66 -8.04
C ASP A 74 2.52 6.23 -7.61
N ILE A 75 1.42 5.60 -8.06
CA ILE A 75 1.16 4.19 -7.77
C ILE A 75 2.24 3.34 -8.42
N GLU A 76 2.86 2.47 -7.61
CA GLU A 76 3.74 1.42 -8.10
C GLU A 76 2.98 0.11 -8.31
N CYS A 77 2.20 -0.33 -7.32
CA CYS A 77 1.44 -1.57 -7.43
C CYS A 77 0.24 -1.62 -6.47
N LYS A 78 -0.67 -2.54 -6.77
CA LYS A 78 -1.71 -2.96 -5.84
C LYS A 78 -1.06 -3.67 -4.65
N TYR A 79 -1.62 -3.46 -3.47
CA TYR A 79 -1.06 -3.96 -2.23
C TYR A 79 -2.17 -4.56 -1.37
N MET A 80 -1.85 -5.61 -0.60
CA MET A 80 -2.78 -6.28 0.29
C MET A 80 -2.25 -6.27 1.72
N ILE A 81 -3.15 -6.21 2.70
CA ILE A 81 -2.81 -6.32 4.12
C ILE A 81 -3.46 -7.59 4.69
N LEU A 82 -2.64 -8.48 5.23
CA LEU A 82 -3.05 -9.71 5.90
C LEU A 82 -2.79 -9.60 7.39
N GLU A 83 -3.70 -10.11 8.21
CA GLU A 83 -3.48 -10.21 9.66
C GLU A 83 -3.03 -11.63 10.01
N ILE A 84 -1.80 -11.76 10.52
CA ILE A 84 -1.20 -13.03 10.89
C ILE A 84 -0.62 -12.89 12.30
N GLN A 85 -1.08 -13.72 13.24
CA GLN A 85 -0.62 -13.70 14.64
C GLN A 85 -0.72 -12.30 15.28
N GLY A 86 -1.80 -11.56 14.98
CA GLY A 86 -2.04 -10.21 15.50
C GLY A 86 -1.19 -9.10 14.87
N GLN A 87 -0.43 -9.40 13.82
CA GLN A 87 0.36 -8.42 13.07
C GLN A 87 -0.27 -8.15 11.71
N LYS A 88 -0.29 -6.88 11.31
CA LYS A 88 -0.64 -6.46 9.94
C LYS A 88 0.58 -6.59 9.04
N ILE A 89 0.50 -7.48 8.06
CA ILE A 89 1.57 -7.76 7.11
C ILE A 89 1.12 -7.34 5.72
N GLY A 90 1.92 -6.49 5.13
CA GLY A 90 1.73 -5.97 3.81
C GLY A 90 2.43 -6.79 2.74
N PHE A 91 1.72 -7.14 1.67
CA PHE A 91 2.27 -7.80 0.49
C PHE A 91 1.95 -7.00 -0.78
N PRO A 92 2.90 -6.80 -1.69
CA PRO A 92 2.59 -6.32 -3.02
C PRO A 92 1.88 -7.42 -3.79
N ILE A 93 0.80 -7.08 -4.49
CA ILE A 93 0.18 -8.00 -5.43
C ILE A 93 1.05 -7.96 -6.69
N ILE A 94 1.94 -8.94 -6.80
CA ILE A 94 2.87 -9.07 -7.92
C ILE A 94 2.05 -9.49 -9.15
N HIS A 95 1.71 -8.53 -10.00
CA HIS A 95 1.23 -8.82 -11.34
C HIS A 95 2.43 -8.87 -12.28
N THR A 96 2.74 -10.06 -12.79
CA THR A 96 3.71 -10.29 -13.85
C THR A 96 3.24 -9.60 -15.13
N SER A 97 3.72 -8.39 -15.39
CA SER A 97 3.66 -7.86 -16.76
C SER A 97 4.90 -7.09 -17.20
N SER A 98 5.78 -6.61 -16.32
CA SER A 98 7.10 -6.03 -16.72
C SER A 98 8.07 -5.84 -15.54
N ASN A 99 8.13 -6.79 -14.60
CA ASN A 99 9.01 -6.65 -13.44
C ASN A 99 10.43 -7.14 -13.77
N LYS A 100 11.35 -6.20 -14.00
CA LYS A 100 12.81 -6.42 -13.92
C LYS A 100 13.20 -6.63 -12.46
N PHE A 101 12.77 -7.75 -11.88
CA PHE A 101 13.32 -8.27 -10.64
C PHE A 101 14.12 -9.53 -10.98
N ILE A 102 15.08 -9.38 -11.89
CA ILE A 102 16.39 -10.04 -12.03
C ILE A 102 17.21 -9.12 -12.95
#